data_AF-A0A355Q9N5-F1
#
_entry.id   AF-A0A355Q9N5-F1
#
_cell.length_a   1.000
_cell.length_b   1.000
_cell.length_c   1.000
_cell.angle_alpha   90.00
_cell.angle_beta   90.00
_cell.angle_gamma   90.00
#
_symmetry.space_group_name_H-M   'P 1'
#
loop_
_entity.id
_entity.type
_entity.pdbx_description
1 polymer ?
#
loop_
_entity_poly.entity_id
_entity_poly.type
_entity_poly.pdbx_seq_one_letter_code
_entity_poly.pdbx_strand_id
1 'polypeptide(L)'
;NASRMEDELETVAVVGNVCETGDFFSVDQGNIQRDLPKTTVGDCLVIADAGAYGFSMSSQYNSRPRPAEVLVKDGQAQLIRRAERYTDLLRTTQELD
;
A
#
# COMPACT_ATOMS: atom_id res chain seq x y z
N ASN A 1 -8.83 7.09 -8.46
CA ASN A 1 -7.91 8.10 -7.92
C ASN A 1 -8.66 8.91 -6.87
N ALA A 2 -8.35 8.73 -5.58
CA ALA A 2 -9.10 9.40 -4.51
C ALA A 2 -8.87 10.93 -4.49
N SER A 3 -7.79 11.40 -5.10
CA SER A 3 -7.51 12.83 -5.26
C SER A 3 -8.31 13.49 -6.37
N ARG A 4 -8.84 12.71 -7.33
CA ARG A 4 -9.43 13.22 -8.59
C ARG A 4 -10.59 12.34 -9.06
N MET A 5 -11.56 12.07 -8.19
CA MET A 5 -12.61 11.07 -8.44
C MET A 5 -13.51 11.38 -9.64
N GLU A 6 -13.57 12.65 -10.07
CA GLU A 6 -14.46 13.15 -11.14
C GLU A 6 -13.74 13.31 -12.49
N ASP A 7 -12.43 13.05 -12.55
CA ASP A 7 -11.66 13.19 -13.78
C ASP A 7 -12.00 12.09 -14.80
N GLU A 8 -11.67 12.35 -16.07
CA GLU A 8 -11.78 11.35 -17.14
C GLU A 8 -11.02 10.07 -16.78
N LEU A 9 -11.57 8.93 -17.20
CA LEU A 9 -10.96 7.63 -16.97
C LEU A 9 -9.79 7.37 -17.92
N GLU A 10 -8.79 6.67 -17.42
CA GLU A 10 -7.71 6.03 -18.17
C GLU A 10 -7.61 4.56 -17.79
N THR A 11 -7.28 3.71 -18.77
CA THR A 11 -7.05 2.28 -18.55
C THR A 11 -5.59 2.07 -18.18
N VAL A 12 -5.34 1.63 -16.94
CA VAL A 12 -4.00 1.49 -16.37
C VAL A 12 -3.85 0.19 -15.56
N ALA A 13 -2.60 -0.26 -15.36
CA ALA A 13 -2.29 -1.28 -14.37
C ALA A 13 -1.77 -0.60 -13.09
N VAL A 14 -2.27 -1.02 -11.93
CA VAL A 14 -1.80 -0.55 -10.61
C VAL A 14 -0.84 -1.59 -10.06
N VAL A 15 0.42 -1.22 -9.95
CA VAL A 15 1.51 -2.06 -9.44
C VAL A 15 2.10 -1.46 -8.17
N GLY A 16 2.73 -2.30 -7.37
CA GLY A 16 3.57 -1.85 -6.28
C GLY A 16 4.99 -1.51 -6.74
N ASN A 17 5.91 -1.49 -5.79
CA ASN A 17 7.28 -1.06 -6.00
C ASN A 17 8.31 -2.05 -5.46
N VAL A 18 7.95 -3.34 -5.39
CA VAL A 18 8.93 -4.41 -5.17
C VAL A 18 9.42 -4.97 -6.50
N CYS A 19 10.52 -5.73 -6.46
CA CYS A 19 11.18 -6.27 -7.66
C CYS A 19 10.45 -7.49 -8.25
N GLU A 20 9.28 -7.84 -7.73
CA GLU A 20 8.55 -9.05 -8.10
C GLU A 20 7.55 -8.73 -9.20
N THR A 21 7.51 -9.56 -10.24
CA THR A 21 6.59 -9.37 -11.37
C THR A 21 5.14 -9.47 -10.89
N GLY A 22 4.85 -10.27 -9.86
CA GLY A 22 3.52 -10.45 -9.31
C GLY A 22 2.97 -9.29 -8.44
N ASP A 23 3.69 -8.19 -8.27
CA ASP A 23 3.29 -7.05 -7.42
C ASP A 23 2.21 -6.17 -8.07
N PHE A 24 1.08 -6.78 -8.41
CA PHE A 24 -0.10 -6.15 -9.02
C PHE A 24 -1.24 -6.02 -8.01
N PHE A 25 -1.86 -4.84 -7.96
CA PHE A 25 -3.06 -4.57 -7.15
C PHE A 25 -4.37 -4.60 -7.95
N SER A 26 -4.29 -4.51 -9.28
CA SER A 26 -5.45 -4.42 -10.17
C SER A 26 -5.81 -5.72 -10.88
N VAL A 27 -5.51 -6.87 -10.27
CA VAL A 27 -5.83 -8.18 -10.86
C VAL A 27 -7.31 -8.50 -10.65
N ASP A 28 -8.07 -8.64 -11.73
CA ASP A 28 -9.46 -9.12 -11.73
C ASP A 28 -9.62 -10.17 -12.84
N GLN A 29 -9.94 -11.40 -12.46
CA GLN A 29 -10.18 -12.53 -13.37
C GLN A 29 -9.08 -12.74 -14.44
N GLY A 30 -7.83 -12.43 -14.11
CA GLY A 30 -6.68 -12.56 -15.01
C GLY A 30 -6.41 -11.32 -15.88
N ASN A 31 -7.25 -10.29 -15.80
CA ASN A 31 -6.93 -8.96 -16.31
C ASN A 31 -6.15 -8.18 -15.24
N ILE A 32 -5.05 -7.55 -15.63
CA ILE A 32 -4.21 -6.73 -14.75
C ILE A 32 -4.52 -5.23 -14.85
N GLN A 33 -5.36 -4.82 -15.80
CA GLN A 33 -5.72 -3.44 -16.05
C GLN A 33 -7.10 -3.11 -15.50
N ARG A 34 -7.29 -1.85 -15.13
CA ARG A 34 -8.57 -1.29 -14.68
C ARG A 34 -8.69 0.16 -15.13
N ASP A 35 -9.93 0.62 -15.24
CA ASP A 35 -10.20 2.03 -15.46
C ASP A 35 -10.13 2.79 -14.13
N LEU A 36 -9.41 3.92 -14.13
CA LEU A 36 -9.29 4.85 -13.01
C LEU A 36 -9.37 6.28 -13.53
N PRO A 37 -9.92 7.22 -12.76
CA PRO A 37 -9.75 8.64 -13.07
C PRO A 37 -8.26 8.98 -13.20
N LYS A 38 -7.92 9.86 -14.15
CA LYS A 38 -6.55 10.25 -14.50
C LYS A 38 -5.65 10.44 -13.28
N THR A 39 -4.43 9.91 -13.39
CA THR A 39 -3.44 9.86 -12.32
C THR A 39 -2.21 10.69 -12.64
N THR A 40 -1.66 11.32 -11.62
CA THR A 40 -0.42 12.09 -11.69
C THR A 40 0.45 11.80 -10.46
N VAL A 41 1.76 12.01 -10.57
CA VAL A 41 2.67 11.86 -9.43
C VAL A 41 2.22 12.78 -8.30
N GLY A 42 1.99 12.19 -7.12
CA GLY A 42 1.50 12.89 -5.92
C GLY A 42 0.02 12.64 -5.60
N ASP A 43 -0.75 12.06 -6.52
CA ASP A 43 -2.13 11.65 -6.23
C ASP A 43 -2.19 10.46 -5.27
N CYS A 44 -3.31 10.33 -4.55
CA CYS A 44 -3.59 9.23 -3.63
C CYS A 44 -4.52 8.20 -4.27
N LEU A 45 -4.08 6.94 -4.25
CA LEU A 45 -4.91 5.79 -4.61
C LEU A 45 -5.42 5.11 -3.34
N VAL A 46 -6.63 4.55 -3.42
CA VAL A 46 -7.26 3.79 -2.32
C VAL A 46 -7.45 2.36 -2.80
N ILE A 47 -6.92 1.42 -2.02
CA ILE A 47 -7.25 0.00 -2.10
C ILE A 47 -8.32 -0.24 -1.03
N ALA A 48 -9.55 -0.49 -1.46
CA ALA A 48 -10.67 -0.76 -0.57
C ALA A 48 -10.55 -2.16 0.07
N ASP A 49 -11.33 -2.38 1.13
CA ASP A 49 -11.51 -3.70 1.77
C ASP A 49 -10.23 -4.38 2.30
N ALA A 50 -9.16 -3.62 2.52
CA ALA A 50 -7.88 -4.11 3.04
C ALA A 50 -7.83 -4.27 4.58
N GLY A 51 -8.98 -4.17 5.25
CA GLY A 51 -9.06 -4.18 6.72
C GLY A 51 -8.81 -5.56 7.34
N ALA A 52 -9.26 -6.63 6.67
CA ALA A 52 -8.96 -8.01 7.06
C ALA A 52 -7.82 -8.54 6.20
N TYR A 53 -6.91 -9.31 6.79
CA TYR A 53 -5.79 -9.98 6.11
C TYR A 53 -4.80 -9.07 5.36
N GLY A 54 -4.97 -7.74 5.38
CA GLY A 54 -4.01 -6.78 4.83
C GLY A 54 -2.76 -6.67 5.70
N PHE A 55 -2.80 -5.80 6.72
CA PHE A 55 -1.62 -5.59 7.58
C PHE A 55 -1.12 -6.89 8.23
N SER A 56 -2.02 -7.78 8.65
CA SER A 56 -1.64 -9.05 9.30
C SER A 56 -0.82 -9.99 8.42
N MET A 57 -0.94 -9.88 7.08
CA MET A 57 -0.13 -10.65 6.13
C MET A 57 0.99 -9.82 5.49
N SER A 58 1.14 -8.55 5.90
CA SER A 58 2.24 -7.71 5.40
C SER A 58 3.59 -8.20 5.90
N SER A 59 4.61 -8.02 5.08
CA SER A 59 5.99 -8.44 5.37
C SER A 59 6.95 -7.27 5.22
N GLN A 60 8.22 -7.52 5.53
CA GLN A 60 9.32 -6.59 5.28
C GLN A 60 10.14 -7.01 4.06
N TYR A 61 9.49 -7.69 3.10
CA TYR A 61 10.12 -8.08 1.84
C TYR A 61 10.74 -6.87 1.14
N ASN A 62 11.89 -7.07 0.49
CA ASN A 62 12.75 -6.02 -0.04
C ASN A 62 13.18 -4.96 1.00
N SER A 63 13.32 -5.37 2.26
CA SER A 63 13.74 -4.51 3.38
C SER A 63 12.87 -3.25 3.52
N ARG A 64 11.57 -3.41 3.29
CA ARG A 64 10.60 -2.31 3.37
C ARG A 64 9.97 -2.26 4.76
N PRO A 65 10.05 -1.15 5.49
CA PRO A 65 9.33 -1.00 6.76
C PRO A 65 7.81 -1.09 6.55
N ARG A 66 7.10 -1.79 7.45
CA ARG A 66 5.62 -1.83 7.41
C ARG A 66 5.01 -0.44 7.64
N PRO A 67 3.85 -0.14 7.00
CA PRO A 67 3.20 1.15 7.09
C PRO A 67 2.58 1.41 8.47
N ALA A 68 2.18 2.66 8.71
CA ALA A 68 1.37 3.02 9.87
C ALA A 68 -0.09 2.56 9.71
N GLU A 69 -0.79 2.34 10.83
CA GLU A 69 -2.25 2.18 10.85
C GLU A 69 -2.87 3.33 11.66
N VAL A 70 -3.89 3.96 11.08
CA VAL A 70 -4.63 5.07 11.67
C VAL A 70 -6.09 4.67 11.79
N LEU A 71 -6.65 4.80 13.00
CA LEU A 71 -8.07 4.66 13.24
C LEU A 71 -8.74 6.01 13.05
N VAL A 72 -9.77 6.06 12.21
CA VAL A 72 -10.67 7.21 12.11
C VAL A 72 -11.98 6.87 12.80
N LYS A 73 -12.31 7.59 13.87
CA LYS A 73 -13.54 7.39 14.63
C LYS A 73 -14.11 8.74 15.03
N ASP A 74 -15.41 8.94 14.81
CA ASP A 74 -16.12 10.19 15.15
C ASP A 74 -15.44 11.44 14.56
N GLY A 75 -14.94 11.33 13.32
CA GLY A 75 -14.22 12.39 12.61
C GLY A 75 -12.80 12.66 13.12
N GLN A 76 -12.32 11.93 14.12
CA GLN A 76 -10.97 12.07 14.68
C GLN A 76 -10.06 10.96 14.17
N ALA A 77 -8.85 11.33 13.74
CA ALA A 77 -7.80 10.41 13.31
C ALA A 77 -6.81 10.16 14.45
N GLN A 78 -6.58 8.89 14.78
CA GLN A 78 -5.63 8.47 15.81
C GLN A 78 -4.66 7.43 15.26
N LEU A 79 -3.37 7.65 15.47
CA LEU A 79 -2.34 6.66 15.18
C LEU A 79 -2.48 5.47 16.15
N ILE A 80 -2.84 4.29 15.63
CA ILE A 80 -2.96 3.05 16.42
C ILE A 80 -1.75 2.15 16.26
N ARG A 81 -1.00 2.32 15.15
CA ARG A 81 0.30 1.70 14.93
C ARG A 81 1.21 2.65 14.17
N ARG A 82 2.40 2.93 14.71
CA ARG A 82 3.42 3.70 13.98
C ARG A 82 3.95 2.91 12.78
N ALA A 83 4.37 3.60 11.73
CA ALA A 83 5.19 2.98 10.70
C ALA A 83 6.50 2.45 11.31
N GLU A 84 7.01 1.38 10.73
CA GLU A 84 8.34 0.88 11.06
C GLU A 84 9.41 1.83 10.53
N ARG A 85 10.57 1.81 11.19
CA ARG A 85 11.79 2.50 10.78
C ARG A 85 12.77 1.46 10.26
N TYR A 86 13.76 1.87 9.47
CA TYR A 86 14.83 0.95 9.04
C TYR A 86 15.51 0.24 10.21
N THR A 87 15.68 0.91 11.35
CA THR A 87 16.24 0.30 12.55
C THR A 87 15.39 -0.86 13.10
N ASP A 88 14.07 -0.86 12.87
CA ASP A 88 13.19 -1.96 13.31
C ASP A 88 13.48 -3.25 12.52
N LEU A 89 13.95 -3.15 11.28
CA LEU A 89 14.28 -4.30 10.43
C LEU A 89 15.45 -5.13 10.98
N LEU A 90 16.36 -4.47 11.70
CA LEU A 90 17.57 -5.08 12.26
C LEU A 90 17.41 -5.48 13.73
N ARG A 91 16.27 -5.22 14.36
CA ARG A 91 16.08 -5.49 15.79
C ARG A 91 16.16 -6.97 16.17
N THR A 92 15.98 -7.84 15.20
CA THR A 92 16.04 -9.30 15.39
C THR A 92 17.26 -9.93 14.74
N THR A 93 18.20 -9.12 14.22
CA THR A 93 19.47 -9.60 13.64
C THR A 93 20.60 -9.46 14.66
N GLN A 94 21.57 -10.38 14.62
CA GLN A 94 22.81 -10.31 15.41
C GLN A 94 23.98 -10.10 14.47
N GLU A 95 24.90 -9.22 14.86
CA GLU A 95 26.23 -9.17 14.23
C GLU A 95 27.03 -10.38 14.73
N LEU A 96 27.77 -11.01 13.81
CA LEU A 96 28.67 -12.11 14.12
C LEU A 96 30.10 -11.59 14.00
N ASP A 97 30.95 -11.98 14.94
CA ASP A 97 32.38 -11.66 14.97
C ASP A 97 33.16 -12.32 13.81
#